data_AF-A0A2H9QBU5-F1
#
_entry.id   AF-A0A2H9QBU5-F1
#
_cell.length_a   1.000
_cell.length_b   1.000
_cell.length_c   1.000
_cell.angle_alpha   90.00
_cell.angle_beta   90.00
_cell.angle_gamma   90.00
#
_symmetry.space_group_name_H-M   'P 1'
#
loop_
_entity.id
_entity.type
_entity.pdbx_description
1 polymer ?
#
loop_
_entity_poly.entity_id
_entity_poly.type
_entity_poly.pdbx_seq_one_letter_code
_entity_poly.pdbx_strand_id
1 'polypeptide(L)'
;MENMKAIRRIRAMLVDIDYRVKEKFTQIILLMKGKGRMFRLYDRYEPYFYLDAQTERIHSLLAVVARDSTDSRKTARATRIEPVKKTLGGRERELLKVYCTYPYEVPILRSAFGKYPAYEHRILFTRRYLIDHELVPLKTAVLEVDSKRYVQKVISIEDEFIPFKTVSFDIETYNPMGAPRIDKDPVIMVSYAFDNEKDNESGMLTFRDCGKKSFVQVKKNEKEVIESFSGLIIGADLLVGYNSTLFDIPYLTDRSKAIGAHFYLGRDKKPPKVQKRGNRTKIRLTGRVHIDVYPILRFLSTIGAVKLSRYTLEEAYREIIGSQKLMVKRLAIHAMWDDDGERAKLAEYSRMDSTAVLEIFRKILPIEIEISRVTKTPLSDASISLAGQLVEFELMNASQEANVIIPNIPSAEEVAERTRNPIQGAYV
;
A
#
# COMPACT_ATOMS: atom_id res chain seq x y z
N MET A 1 43.92 5.39 -1.93
CA MET A 1 43.42 4.27 -1.11
C MET A 1 41.92 4.40 -0.96
N GLU A 2 41.17 3.80 -1.89
CA GLU A 2 39.71 3.72 -1.78
C GLU A 2 39.36 2.83 -0.59
N ASN A 3 38.59 3.38 0.36
CA ASN A 3 37.94 2.58 1.39
C ASN A 3 37.12 1.49 0.70
N MET A 4 37.59 0.24 0.74
CA MET A 4 36.75 -0.93 0.50
C MET A 4 35.51 -0.79 1.39
N LYS A 5 34.37 -0.45 0.80
CA LYS A 5 33.11 -0.37 1.53
C LYS A 5 32.84 -1.76 2.07
N ALA A 6 32.80 -1.92 3.38
CA ALA A 6 32.44 -3.19 4.01
C ALA A 6 31.05 -3.62 3.47
N ILE A 7 31.05 -4.66 2.63
CA ILE A 7 29.85 -5.33 2.15
C ILE A 7 29.46 -6.33 3.24
N ARG A 8 28.19 -6.32 3.64
CA ARG A 8 27.64 -7.28 4.59
C ARG A 8 26.45 -7.99 4.00
N ARG A 9 26.28 -9.25 4.39
CA ARG A 9 25.10 -10.04 4.06
C ARG A 9 23.99 -9.73 5.06
N ILE A 10 22.79 -9.45 4.55
CA ILE A 10 21.57 -9.26 5.33
C ILE A 10 20.54 -10.28 4.87
N ARG A 11 19.78 -10.82 5.83
CA ARG A 11 18.62 -11.67 5.60
C ARG A 11 17.39 -10.98 6.18
N ALA A 12 16.42 -10.63 5.33
CA ALA A 12 15.21 -9.92 5.74
C ALA A 12 14.06 -10.08 4.73
N MET A 13 12.83 -10.06 5.22
CA MET A 13 11.62 -10.14 4.40
C MET A 13 11.32 -8.80 3.73
N LEU A 14 11.10 -8.79 2.42
CA LEU A 14 10.63 -7.60 1.70
C LEU A 14 9.16 -7.35 2.05
N VAL A 15 8.82 -6.17 2.55
CA VAL A 15 7.44 -5.86 2.96
C VAL A 15 6.76 -4.90 2.00
N ASP A 16 7.45 -3.83 1.62
CA ASP A 16 6.91 -2.79 0.74
C ASP A 16 8.05 -2.13 -0.04
N ILE A 17 7.70 -1.41 -1.10
CA ILE A 17 8.64 -0.72 -1.97
C ILE A 17 8.14 0.67 -2.35
N ASP A 18 9.05 1.64 -2.35
CA ASP A 18 8.82 2.98 -2.84
C ASP A 18 10.04 3.48 -3.61
N TYR A 19 9.97 4.70 -4.14
CA TYR A 19 11.12 5.39 -4.69
C TYR A 19 11.12 6.87 -4.33
N ARG A 20 12.29 7.50 -4.48
CA ARG A 20 12.40 8.95 -4.48
C ARG A 20 13.39 9.40 -5.55
N VAL A 21 13.08 10.52 -6.17
CA VAL A 21 14.00 11.19 -7.10
C VAL A 21 15.09 11.91 -6.32
N LYS A 22 16.34 11.73 -6.73
CA LYS A 22 17.53 12.47 -6.27
C LYS A 22 18.09 13.25 -7.45
N GLU A 23 18.94 14.25 -7.20
CA GLU A 23 19.45 15.18 -8.23
C GLU A 23 20.08 14.54 -9.48
N LYS A 24 20.51 13.28 -9.41
CA LYS A 24 21.22 12.59 -10.51
C LYS A 24 20.73 11.18 -10.81
N PHE A 25 19.78 10.66 -10.02
CA PHE A 25 19.32 9.27 -10.17
C PHE A 25 18.00 9.07 -9.42
N THR A 26 17.34 7.96 -9.71
CA THR A 26 16.17 7.52 -8.96
C THR A 26 16.57 6.46 -7.94
N GLN A 27 16.23 6.70 -6.67
CA GLN A 27 16.55 5.79 -5.57
C GLN A 27 15.34 4.93 -5.24
N ILE A 28 15.48 3.61 -5.33
CA ILE A 28 14.54 2.63 -4.78
C ILE A 28 14.69 2.58 -3.26
N ILE A 29 13.58 2.43 -2.56
CA ILE A 29 13.49 2.27 -1.11
C ILE A 29 12.76 0.96 -0.84
N LEU A 30 13.47 -0.03 -0.33
CA LEU A 30 12.91 -1.30 0.09
C LEU A 30 12.62 -1.23 1.59
N LEU A 31 11.36 -1.42 1.98
CA LEU A 31 10.99 -1.61 3.38
C LEU A 31 11.13 -3.09 3.71
N MET A 32 12.08 -3.41 4.59
CA MET A 32 12.44 -4.76 4.97
C MET A 32 12.06 -5.04 6.43
N LYS A 33 11.64 -6.26 6.73
CA LYS A 33 11.45 -6.79 8.10
C LYS A 33 12.55 -7.78 8.41
N GLY A 34 13.39 -7.47 9.39
CA GLY A 34 14.25 -8.47 10.04
C GLY A 34 13.51 -9.14 11.20
N LYS A 35 14.17 -10.08 11.90
CA LYS A 35 13.59 -10.76 13.07
C LYS A 35 13.04 -9.78 14.13
N GLY A 36 13.77 -8.70 14.45
CA GLY A 36 13.37 -7.74 15.49
C GLY A 36 12.63 -6.48 15.03
N ARG A 37 12.94 -5.93 13.85
CA ARG A 37 12.45 -4.60 13.43
C ARG A 37 12.37 -4.42 11.92
N MET A 38 11.55 -3.44 11.52
CA MET A 38 11.53 -2.87 10.18
C MET A 38 12.73 -1.94 9.94
N PHE A 39 13.26 -1.93 8.73
CA PHE A 39 14.30 -1.01 8.29
C PHE A 39 14.26 -0.81 6.78
N ARG A 40 15.00 0.17 6.28
CA ARG A 40 15.09 0.47 4.85
C ARG A 40 16.43 0.05 4.28
N LEU A 41 16.37 -0.58 3.11
CA LEU A 41 17.47 -0.70 2.17
C LEU A 41 17.20 0.17 0.94
N TYR A 42 18.24 0.43 0.17
CA TYR A 42 18.15 1.30 -0.98
C TYR A 42 18.75 0.64 -2.21
N ASP A 43 18.33 1.10 -3.38
CA ASP A 43 19.03 0.78 -4.62
C ASP A 43 18.99 1.95 -5.61
N ARG A 44 19.81 1.90 -6.64
CA ARG A 44 19.78 2.78 -7.81
C ARG A 44 19.22 1.97 -8.97
N TYR A 45 18.17 2.48 -9.59
CA TYR A 45 17.53 1.78 -10.68
C TYR A 45 17.15 2.77 -11.77
N GLU A 46 17.41 2.40 -13.02
CA GLU A 46 17.11 3.23 -14.19
C GLU A 46 15.73 2.82 -14.75
N PRO A 47 14.78 3.77 -14.87
CA PRO A 47 13.56 3.52 -15.62
C PRO A 47 13.88 3.26 -17.09
N TYR A 48 13.08 2.39 -17.71
CA TYR A 48 13.15 2.16 -19.14
C TYR A 48 11.80 1.79 -19.74
N PHE A 49 11.75 1.78 -21.07
CA PHE A 49 10.67 1.23 -21.87
C PHE A 49 11.24 0.67 -23.19
N TYR A 50 10.41 -0.04 -23.96
CA TYR A 50 10.82 -0.59 -25.25
C TYR A 50 10.22 0.20 -26.41
N LEU A 51 10.98 0.32 -27.49
CA LEU A 51 10.60 1.03 -28.72
C LEU A 51 10.83 0.11 -29.92
N ASP A 52 9.82 -0.05 -30.76
CA ASP A 52 9.94 -0.76 -32.05
C ASP A 52 10.50 0.19 -33.11
N ALA A 53 11.83 0.26 -33.16
CA ALA A 53 12.60 1.11 -34.04
C ALA A 53 13.89 0.40 -34.45
N GLN A 54 14.38 0.72 -35.64
CA GLN A 54 15.61 0.13 -36.17
C GLN A 54 16.86 0.68 -35.43
N THR A 55 17.89 -0.16 -35.29
CA THR A 55 19.13 0.12 -34.56
C THR A 55 19.90 1.33 -35.08
N GLU A 56 19.78 1.68 -36.36
CA GLU A 56 20.39 2.88 -36.97
C GLU A 56 19.81 4.19 -36.40
N ARG A 57 18.65 4.13 -35.72
CA ARG A 57 18.00 5.31 -35.11
C ARG A 57 18.60 5.69 -33.76
N ILE A 58 19.40 4.83 -33.13
CA ILE A 58 19.94 5.05 -31.77
C ILE A 58 20.60 6.43 -31.63
N HIS A 59 21.50 6.81 -32.54
CA HIS A 59 22.17 8.11 -32.47
C HIS A 59 21.19 9.29 -32.54
N SER A 60 20.22 9.22 -33.45
CA SER A 60 19.20 10.28 -33.59
C SER A 60 18.29 10.38 -32.37
N LEU A 61 17.94 9.24 -31.75
CA LEU A 61 17.09 9.18 -30.55
C LEU A 61 17.80 9.70 -29.30
N LEU A 62 19.08 9.37 -29.13
CA LEU A 62 19.93 9.88 -28.02
C LEU A 62 20.17 11.39 -28.08
N ALA A 63 20.05 12.00 -29.27
CA ALA A 63 20.17 13.44 -29.47
C ALA A 63 18.89 14.22 -29.11
N VAL A 64 17.74 13.54 -28.97
CA VAL A 64 16.48 14.20 -28.66
C VAL A 64 16.48 14.72 -27.22
N VAL A 65 16.13 16.00 -27.08
CA VAL A 65 15.79 16.63 -25.80
C VAL A 65 14.31 17.00 -25.85
N ALA A 66 13.51 16.25 -25.12
CA ALA A 66 12.06 16.45 -25.05
C ALA A 66 11.69 17.34 -23.86
N ARG A 67 10.55 18.03 -23.95
CA ARG A 67 9.99 18.83 -22.86
C ARG A 67 8.62 18.30 -22.47
N ASP A 68 8.32 18.35 -21.18
CA ASP A 68 6.99 18.03 -20.67
C ASP A 68 5.97 19.05 -21.21
N SER A 69 4.80 18.57 -21.63
CA SER A 69 3.74 19.41 -22.19
C SER A 69 3.01 20.26 -21.14
N THR A 70 3.11 19.90 -19.87
CA THR A 70 2.44 20.55 -18.74
C THR A 70 3.38 21.41 -17.88
N ASP A 71 4.67 21.12 -17.90
CA ASP A 71 5.70 21.88 -17.17
C ASP A 71 6.99 21.98 -18.00
N SER A 72 7.12 23.06 -18.79
CA SER A 72 8.23 23.26 -19.72
C SER A 72 9.63 23.28 -19.09
N ARG A 73 9.72 23.40 -17.76
CA ARG A 73 10.97 23.29 -16.99
C ARG A 73 11.45 21.84 -16.86
N LYS A 74 10.57 20.86 -17.03
CA LYS A 74 10.94 19.44 -17.05
C LYS A 74 11.35 19.05 -18.46
N THR A 75 12.62 18.74 -18.61
CA THR A 75 13.17 18.15 -19.84
C THR A 75 13.42 16.66 -19.62
N ALA A 76 13.49 15.92 -20.71
CA ALA A 76 13.80 14.50 -20.71
C ALA A 76 14.76 14.18 -21.85
N ARG A 77 15.74 13.32 -21.55
CA ARG A 77 16.69 12.78 -22.52
C ARG A 77 16.96 11.32 -22.19
N ALA A 78 17.06 10.48 -23.21
CA ALA A 78 17.48 9.10 -23.02
C ALA A 78 18.95 9.07 -22.52
N THR A 79 19.21 8.35 -21.44
CA THR A 79 20.57 8.19 -20.89
C THR A 79 21.36 7.15 -21.67
N ARG A 80 20.67 6.09 -22.11
CA ARG A 80 21.21 4.96 -22.85
C ARG A 80 20.10 4.33 -23.69
N ILE A 81 20.46 3.77 -24.85
CA ILE A 81 19.55 2.97 -25.69
C ILE A 81 20.30 1.73 -26.13
N GLU A 82 19.68 0.55 -25.97
CA GLU A 82 20.29 -0.74 -26.29
C GLU A 82 19.39 -1.58 -27.18
N PRO A 83 19.91 -2.21 -28.25
CA PRO A 83 19.15 -3.21 -28.99
C PRO A 83 18.95 -4.46 -28.13
N VAL A 84 17.75 -5.01 -28.15
CA VAL A 84 17.36 -6.21 -27.41
C VAL A 84 16.47 -7.10 -28.26
N LYS A 85 16.57 -8.42 -28.08
CA LYS A 85 15.68 -9.38 -28.69
C LYS A 85 14.59 -9.80 -27.72
N LYS A 86 13.33 -9.67 -28.14
CA LYS A 86 12.14 -9.97 -27.33
C LYS A 86 11.10 -10.67 -28.18
N THR A 87 10.23 -11.45 -27.53
CA THR A 87 9.05 -12.02 -28.21
C THR A 87 7.88 -11.04 -28.12
N LEU A 88 7.31 -10.66 -29.26
CA LEU A 88 6.15 -9.78 -29.37
C LEU A 88 5.12 -10.40 -30.33
N GLY A 89 3.90 -10.66 -29.82
CA GLY A 89 2.86 -11.32 -30.61
C GLY A 89 3.26 -12.72 -31.10
N GLY A 90 4.02 -13.46 -30.28
CA GLY A 90 4.49 -14.80 -30.60
C GLY A 90 5.67 -14.87 -31.58
N ARG A 91 6.28 -13.74 -31.97
CA ARG A 91 7.43 -13.69 -32.87
C ARG A 91 8.61 -12.97 -32.24
N GLU A 92 9.83 -13.42 -32.50
CA GLU A 92 11.04 -12.68 -32.10
C GLU A 92 11.11 -11.36 -32.87
N ARG A 93 11.41 -10.28 -32.14
CA ARG A 93 11.60 -8.93 -32.65
C ARG A 93 12.84 -8.32 -32.01
N GLU A 94 13.59 -7.57 -32.79
CA GLU A 94 14.62 -6.66 -32.29
C GLU A 94 13.96 -5.32 -31.93
N LEU A 95 14.13 -4.88 -30.68
CA LEU A 95 13.56 -3.65 -30.14
C LEU A 95 14.68 -2.82 -29.52
N LEU A 96 14.42 -1.53 -29.29
CA LEU A 96 15.32 -0.66 -28.55
C LEU A 96 14.82 -0.50 -27.11
N LYS A 97 15.65 -0.87 -26.13
CA LYS A 97 15.42 -0.58 -24.71
C LYS A 97 15.96 0.81 -24.39
N VAL A 98 15.06 1.75 -24.10
CA VAL A 98 15.38 3.15 -23.86
C VAL A 98 15.40 3.42 -22.36
N TYR A 99 16.54 3.85 -21.83
CA TYR A 99 16.70 4.20 -20.42
C TYR A 99 16.62 5.72 -20.22
N CYS A 100 16.18 6.15 -19.04
CA CYS A 100 16.20 7.54 -18.60
C CYS A 100 16.60 7.67 -17.13
N THR A 101 16.69 8.89 -16.61
CA THR A 101 17.16 9.11 -15.22
C THR A 101 15.99 9.00 -14.24
N TYR A 102 14.82 9.52 -14.63
CA TYR A 102 13.66 9.68 -13.75
C TYR A 102 12.40 9.03 -14.33
N PRO A 103 11.55 8.38 -13.51
CA PRO A 103 10.33 7.73 -13.98
C PRO A 103 9.37 8.67 -14.74
N TYR A 104 9.34 9.95 -14.37
CA TYR A 104 8.48 10.94 -15.04
C TYR A 104 8.97 11.28 -16.46
N GLU A 105 10.21 10.95 -16.83
CA GLU A 105 10.75 11.17 -18.17
C GLU A 105 10.24 10.14 -19.18
N VAL A 106 9.83 8.95 -18.73
CA VAL A 106 9.28 7.88 -19.58
C VAL A 106 8.11 8.37 -20.45
N PRO A 107 7.03 8.98 -19.91
CA PRO A 107 5.93 9.48 -20.73
C PRO A 107 6.36 10.62 -21.68
N ILE A 108 7.32 11.46 -21.27
CA ILE A 108 7.83 12.57 -22.09
C ILE A 108 8.59 12.02 -23.31
N LEU A 109 9.52 11.09 -23.10
CA LEU A 109 10.29 10.45 -24.16
C LEU A 109 9.41 9.60 -25.07
N ARG A 110 8.47 8.83 -24.50
CA ARG A 110 7.48 8.06 -25.27
C ARG A 110 6.68 8.96 -26.21
N SER A 111 6.29 10.15 -25.74
CA SER A 111 5.58 11.13 -26.57
C SER A 111 6.48 11.66 -27.70
N ALA A 112 7.72 12.04 -27.38
CA ALA A 112 8.68 12.54 -28.36
C ALA A 112 9.07 11.49 -29.41
N PHE A 113 9.05 10.21 -29.05
CA PHE A 113 9.32 9.08 -29.96
C PHE A 113 8.05 8.51 -30.61
N GLY A 114 6.91 9.21 -30.53
CA GLY A 114 5.58 8.72 -30.91
C GLY A 114 5.41 8.22 -32.35
N LYS A 115 6.40 8.43 -33.23
CA LYS A 115 6.49 7.80 -34.56
C LYS A 115 6.74 6.28 -34.51
N TYR A 116 7.20 5.76 -33.38
CA TYR A 116 7.50 4.35 -33.18
C TYR A 116 6.57 3.75 -32.12
N PRO A 117 6.06 2.52 -32.32
CA PRO A 117 5.36 1.80 -31.27
C PRO A 117 6.25 1.67 -30.02
N ALA A 118 5.69 2.00 -28.85
CA ALA A 118 6.37 1.87 -27.56
C ALA A 118 5.62 0.88 -26.68
N TYR A 119 6.36 0.10 -25.88
CA TYR A 119 5.82 -0.92 -24.99
C TYR A 119 6.36 -0.75 -23.57
N GLU A 120 5.62 -1.29 -22.60
CA GLU A 120 5.97 -1.30 -21.17
C GLU A 120 6.19 0.09 -20.52
N HIS A 121 5.90 1.16 -21.24
CA HIS A 121 6.08 2.54 -20.78
C HIS A 121 5.07 3.00 -19.71
N ARG A 122 4.16 2.11 -19.29
CA ARG A 122 3.16 2.35 -18.22
C ARG A 122 3.34 1.45 -16.99
N ILE A 123 4.37 0.60 -16.97
CA ILE A 123 4.66 -0.21 -15.78
C ILE A 123 5.17 0.73 -14.67
N LEU A 124 4.55 0.66 -13.49
CA LEU A 124 5.00 1.45 -12.34
C LEU A 124 6.45 1.13 -12.02
N PHE A 125 7.25 2.17 -11.77
CA PHE A 125 8.70 2.04 -11.56
C PHE A 125 9.08 1.04 -10.45
N THR A 126 8.34 1.04 -9.34
CA THR A 126 8.54 0.07 -8.25
C THR A 126 8.20 -1.36 -8.66
N ARG A 127 7.13 -1.56 -9.45
CA ARG A 127 6.76 -2.86 -10.01
C ARG A 127 7.82 -3.36 -10.98
N ARG A 128 8.31 -2.50 -11.88
CA ARG A 128 9.38 -2.85 -12.82
C ARG A 128 10.65 -3.28 -12.08
N TYR A 129 11.00 -2.61 -10.98
CA TYR A 129 12.12 -3.03 -10.13
C TYR A 129 11.92 -4.44 -9.52
N LEU A 130 10.73 -4.74 -8.98
CA LEU A 130 10.42 -6.07 -8.44
C LEU A 130 10.52 -7.17 -9.50
N ILE A 131 9.98 -6.91 -10.70
CA ILE A 131 10.02 -7.83 -11.83
C ILE A 131 11.47 -8.09 -12.26
N ASP A 132 12.27 -7.03 -12.46
CA ASP A 132 13.66 -7.14 -12.93
C ASP A 132 14.58 -7.91 -11.98
N HIS A 133 14.35 -7.75 -10.68
CA HIS A 133 15.18 -8.35 -9.64
C HIS A 133 14.56 -9.62 -9.05
N GLU A 134 13.45 -10.09 -9.64
CA GLU A 134 12.70 -11.28 -9.22
C GLU A 134 12.38 -11.27 -7.71
N LEU A 135 12.17 -10.08 -7.16
CA LEU A 135 11.89 -9.91 -5.74
C LEU A 135 10.42 -10.23 -5.46
N VAL A 136 10.20 -11.08 -4.46
CA VAL A 136 8.87 -11.49 -4.03
C VAL A 136 8.55 -10.85 -2.67
N PRO A 137 7.58 -9.93 -2.60
CA PRO A 137 7.10 -9.41 -1.32
C PRO A 137 6.66 -10.55 -0.40
N LEU A 138 6.87 -10.36 0.91
CA LEU A 138 6.57 -11.30 1.98
C LEU A 138 7.37 -12.62 1.93
N LYS A 139 8.45 -12.66 1.16
CA LYS A 139 9.51 -13.68 1.25
C LYS A 139 10.81 -13.05 1.75
N THR A 140 11.65 -13.86 2.38
CA THR A 140 12.95 -13.44 2.91
C THR A 140 13.97 -13.35 1.77
N ALA A 141 14.55 -12.16 1.57
CA ALA A 141 15.67 -11.96 0.66
C ALA A 141 17.01 -12.02 1.42
N VAL A 142 17.98 -12.73 0.84
CA VAL A 142 19.38 -12.67 1.24
C VAL A 142 20.10 -11.71 0.31
N LEU A 143 20.64 -10.64 0.87
CA LEU A 143 21.16 -9.49 0.13
C LEU A 143 22.58 -9.14 0.57
N GLU A 144 23.44 -8.78 -0.37
CA GLU A 144 24.68 -8.07 -0.07
C GLU A 144 24.42 -6.58 -0.12
N VAL A 145 24.79 -5.88 0.96
CA VAL A 145 24.57 -4.44 1.10
C VAL A 145 25.83 -3.73 1.57
N ASP A 146 26.05 -2.53 1.06
CA ASP A 146 27.15 -1.68 1.50
C ASP A 146 26.87 -1.00 2.85
N SER A 147 27.86 -0.30 3.37
CA SER A 147 27.76 0.45 4.64
C SER A 147 26.67 1.55 4.64
N LYS A 148 26.26 2.02 3.45
CA LYS A 148 25.17 3.00 3.26
C LYS A 148 23.82 2.33 3.04
N ARG A 149 23.73 0.99 3.18
CA ARG A 149 22.53 0.17 2.98
C ARG A 149 22.04 0.11 1.53
N TYR A 150 22.92 0.36 0.56
CA TYR A 150 22.61 0.11 -0.84
C TYR A 150 22.78 -1.37 -1.15
N VAL A 151 21.77 -1.98 -1.75
CA VAL A 151 21.83 -3.34 -2.27
C VAL A 151 22.89 -3.36 -3.37
N GLN A 152 23.82 -4.33 -3.26
CA GLN A 152 24.85 -4.60 -4.25
C GLN A 152 24.48 -5.85 -5.04
N LYS A 153 23.85 -6.84 -4.38
CA LYS A 153 23.46 -8.10 -4.99
C LYS A 153 22.31 -8.74 -4.24
N VAL A 154 21.36 -9.31 -4.99
CA VAL A 154 20.38 -10.28 -4.48
C VAL A 154 21.00 -11.67 -4.60
N ILE A 155 21.17 -12.37 -3.48
CA ILE A 155 21.79 -13.70 -3.45
C ILE A 155 20.73 -14.79 -3.65
N SER A 156 19.64 -14.71 -2.89
CA SER A 156 18.55 -15.68 -2.94
C SER A 156 17.27 -15.09 -2.37
N ILE A 157 16.15 -15.68 -2.76
CA ILE A 157 14.84 -15.48 -2.16
C ILE A 157 14.41 -16.79 -1.51
N GLU A 158 14.19 -16.76 -0.21
CA GLU A 158 13.84 -17.91 0.62
C GLU A 158 12.36 -17.85 0.98
N ASP A 159 11.71 -19.02 1.00
CA ASP A 159 10.31 -19.14 1.42
C ASP A 159 10.18 -19.13 2.95
N GLU A 160 10.56 -18.00 3.54
CA GLU A 160 10.39 -17.71 4.95
C GLU A 160 9.52 -16.47 5.10
N PHE A 161 8.49 -16.57 5.95
CA PHE A 161 7.67 -15.45 6.39
C PHE A 161 8.14 -14.99 7.77
N ILE A 162 8.27 -13.67 7.97
CA ILE A 162 8.60 -13.08 9.27
C ILE A 162 7.34 -12.41 9.82
N PRO A 163 6.78 -12.88 10.95
CA PRO A 163 5.57 -12.31 11.54
C PRO A 163 5.66 -10.80 11.80
N PHE A 164 4.53 -10.14 11.60
CA PHE A 164 4.35 -8.71 11.83
C PHE A 164 3.89 -8.44 13.26
N LYS A 165 4.36 -7.32 13.82
CA LYS A 165 3.71 -6.69 14.97
C LYS A 165 2.50 -5.90 14.48
N THR A 166 1.32 -6.47 14.58
CA THR A 166 0.09 -5.85 14.09
C THR A 166 -0.60 -5.07 15.20
N VAL A 167 -1.14 -3.90 14.87
CA VAL A 167 -2.07 -3.17 15.72
C VAL A 167 -3.30 -2.85 14.90
N SER A 168 -4.47 -3.24 15.40
CA SER A 168 -5.73 -2.71 14.89
C SER A 168 -6.15 -1.47 15.67
N PHE A 169 -6.98 -0.63 15.06
CA PHE A 169 -7.58 0.52 15.73
C PHE A 169 -8.94 0.85 15.12
N ASP A 170 -9.71 1.61 15.87
CA ASP A 170 -11.00 2.17 15.49
C ASP A 170 -11.22 3.50 16.25
N ILE A 171 -12.06 4.39 15.73
CA ILE A 171 -12.39 5.66 16.39
C ILE A 171 -13.90 5.85 16.55
N GLU A 172 -14.26 6.53 17.64
CA GLU A 172 -15.60 7.08 17.82
C GLU A 172 -15.58 8.60 17.81
N THR A 173 -16.56 9.20 17.14
CA THR A 173 -16.71 10.65 17.00
C THR A 173 -18.02 11.13 17.59
N TYR A 174 -18.01 12.29 18.23
CA TYR A 174 -19.22 12.95 18.75
C TYR A 174 -20.09 13.44 17.59
N ASN A 175 -21.09 12.66 17.17
CA ASN A 175 -21.78 12.80 15.89
C ASN A 175 -23.28 13.18 16.01
N PRO A 176 -23.64 14.32 16.64
CA PRO A 176 -25.04 14.66 16.94
C PRO A 176 -25.93 14.82 15.71
N MET A 177 -25.36 15.15 14.56
CA MET A 177 -26.07 15.30 13.27
C MET A 177 -25.87 14.07 12.35
N GLY A 178 -25.41 12.94 12.90
CA GLY A 178 -25.16 11.69 12.18
C GLY A 178 -23.79 11.60 11.49
N ALA A 179 -23.47 12.55 10.60
CA ALA A 179 -22.13 12.69 10.03
C ALA A 179 -21.31 13.68 10.89
N PRO A 180 -20.12 13.29 11.37
CA PRO A 180 -19.30 14.17 12.20
C PRO A 180 -18.66 15.29 11.37
N ARG A 181 -18.58 16.49 11.95
CA ARG A 181 -18.05 17.71 11.34
C ARG A 181 -16.68 18.02 11.93
N ILE A 182 -15.66 18.07 11.06
CA ILE A 182 -14.24 18.20 11.44
C ILE A 182 -13.98 19.38 12.40
N ASP A 183 -14.67 20.50 12.23
CA ASP A 183 -14.52 21.73 13.02
C ASP A 183 -15.18 21.65 14.42
N LYS A 184 -16.24 20.85 14.58
CA LYS A 184 -17.09 20.88 15.78
C LYS A 184 -17.03 19.59 16.61
N ASP A 185 -16.92 18.46 15.95
CA ASP A 185 -17.28 17.17 16.51
C ASP A 185 -16.00 16.40 16.90
N PRO A 186 -15.66 16.26 18.20
CA PRO A 186 -14.41 15.64 18.62
C PRO A 186 -14.34 14.12 18.37
N VAL A 187 -13.12 13.61 18.25
CA VAL A 187 -12.80 12.18 18.41
C VAL A 187 -12.85 11.84 19.90
N ILE A 188 -13.91 11.18 20.35
CA ILE A 188 -14.19 10.91 21.76
C ILE A 188 -13.49 9.66 22.28
N MET A 189 -13.23 8.68 21.41
CA MET A 189 -12.52 7.46 21.74
C MET A 189 -11.61 7.03 20.59
N VAL A 190 -10.44 6.50 20.94
CA VAL A 190 -9.57 5.76 20.00
C VAL A 190 -9.26 4.42 20.66
N SER A 191 -9.81 3.35 20.11
CA SER A 191 -9.54 1.99 20.57
C SER A 191 -8.43 1.34 19.76
N TYR A 192 -7.77 0.35 20.34
CA TYR A 192 -6.71 -0.39 19.70
C TYR A 192 -6.64 -1.82 20.25
N ALA A 193 -6.12 -2.75 19.44
CA ALA A 193 -5.73 -4.07 19.90
C ALA A 193 -4.36 -4.46 19.33
N PHE A 194 -3.47 -4.93 20.19
CA PHE A 194 -2.17 -5.45 19.80
C PHE A 194 -2.23 -6.95 19.48
N ASP A 195 -1.53 -7.34 18.43
CA ASP A 195 -1.37 -8.73 18.02
C ASP A 195 -0.25 -9.41 18.83
N ASN A 196 -0.61 -9.89 20.03
CA ASN A 196 0.30 -10.56 20.96
C ASN A 196 -0.11 -12.03 21.08
N GLU A 197 0.86 -12.96 21.11
CA GLU A 197 0.60 -14.39 21.42
C GLU A 197 0.15 -14.59 22.88
N LYS A 198 0.47 -13.65 23.77
CA LYS A 198 0.04 -13.63 25.17
C LYS A 198 -0.96 -12.50 25.34
N ASP A 199 -2.24 -12.85 25.27
CA ASP A 199 -3.42 -12.00 25.44
C ASP A 199 -3.50 -10.79 24.50
N ASN A 200 -4.61 -10.69 23.76
CA ASN A 200 -4.96 -9.52 22.95
C ASN A 200 -5.05 -8.28 23.86
N GLU A 201 -3.93 -7.60 24.10
CA GLU A 201 -3.87 -6.34 24.84
C GLU A 201 -4.61 -5.28 24.01
N SER A 202 -5.90 -5.17 24.29
CA SER A 202 -6.77 -4.14 23.74
C SER A 202 -6.97 -3.04 24.77
N GLY A 203 -7.12 -1.82 24.29
CA GLY A 203 -7.36 -0.67 25.14
C GLY A 203 -8.10 0.44 24.41
N MET A 204 -8.40 1.49 25.15
CA MET A 204 -9.16 2.63 24.63
C MET A 204 -8.66 3.92 25.28
N LEU A 205 -8.37 4.92 24.44
CA LEU A 205 -7.95 6.26 24.82
C LEU A 205 -9.16 7.19 24.73
N THR A 206 -9.39 7.99 25.77
CA THR A 206 -10.50 8.96 25.82
C THR A 206 -10.10 10.17 26.69
N PHE A 207 -10.97 11.17 26.80
CA PHE A 207 -10.75 12.35 27.66
C PHE A 207 -11.90 12.63 28.64
N ARG A 208 -12.83 11.68 28.82
CA ARG A 208 -13.79 11.67 29.92
C ARG A 208 -13.74 10.32 30.64
N ASP A 209 -14.13 10.30 31.91
CA ASP A 209 -14.20 9.05 32.67
C ASP A 209 -15.19 8.06 32.02
N CYS A 210 -14.82 6.79 31.91
CA CYS A 210 -15.69 5.76 31.35
C CYS A 210 -15.80 4.57 32.33
N GLY A 211 -16.06 4.89 33.60
CA GLY A 211 -16.31 3.90 34.65
C GLY A 211 -15.05 3.19 35.17
N LYS A 212 -13.87 3.85 35.11
CA LYS A 212 -12.59 3.37 35.68
C LYS A 212 -12.19 1.93 35.30
N LYS A 213 -12.53 1.49 34.09
CA LYS A 213 -12.15 0.18 33.55
C LYS A 213 -10.63 0.12 33.32
N SER A 214 -10.00 -1.03 33.53
CA SER A 214 -8.54 -1.21 33.41
C SER A 214 -7.99 -0.94 32.00
N PHE A 215 -8.78 -1.20 30.96
CA PHE A 215 -8.41 -0.98 29.56
C PHE A 215 -8.61 0.48 29.09
N VAL A 216 -9.18 1.34 29.95
CA VAL A 216 -9.49 2.73 29.63
C VAL A 216 -8.38 3.63 30.12
N GLN A 217 -7.81 4.41 29.21
CA GLN A 217 -6.81 5.43 29.52
C GLN A 217 -7.40 6.81 29.27
N VAL A 218 -7.76 7.51 30.36
CA VAL A 218 -8.25 8.88 30.31
C VAL A 218 -7.07 9.84 30.17
N LYS A 219 -7.11 10.69 29.14
CA LYS A 219 -6.17 11.78 28.84
C LYS A 219 -6.82 13.12 29.17
N LYS A 220 -6.04 14.21 29.17
CA LYS A 220 -6.59 15.51 29.58
C LYS A 220 -7.57 16.12 28.57
N ASN A 221 -7.39 15.83 27.29
CA ASN A 221 -8.18 16.39 26.20
C ASN A 221 -8.04 15.55 24.92
N GLU A 222 -8.83 15.86 23.90
CA GLU A 222 -8.81 15.21 22.57
C GLU A 222 -7.42 15.24 21.93
N LYS A 223 -6.68 16.35 22.05
CA LYS A 223 -5.32 16.46 21.50
C LYS A 223 -4.39 15.40 22.11
N GLU A 224 -4.41 15.23 23.43
CA GLU A 224 -3.63 14.20 24.09
C GLU A 224 -4.08 12.77 23.73
N VAL A 225 -5.37 12.55 23.40
CA VAL A 225 -5.85 11.25 22.89
C VAL A 225 -5.18 10.92 21.56
N ILE A 226 -5.22 11.84 20.59
CA ILE A 226 -4.65 11.64 19.24
C ILE A 226 -3.11 11.48 19.31
N GLU A 227 -2.43 12.28 20.12
CA GLU A 227 -0.97 12.20 20.29
C GLU A 227 -0.54 10.93 21.02
N SER A 228 -1.30 10.52 22.04
CA SER A 228 -1.06 9.25 22.76
C SER A 228 -1.20 8.05 21.83
N PHE A 229 -2.20 8.04 20.94
CA PHE A 229 -2.35 6.98 19.96
C PHE A 229 -1.14 6.88 19.02
N SER A 230 -0.63 8.02 18.53
CA SER A 230 0.58 8.06 17.71
C SER A 230 1.80 7.47 18.44
N GLY A 231 1.93 7.73 19.74
CA GLY A 231 3.00 7.17 20.59
C GLY A 231 2.85 5.67 20.84
N LEU A 232 1.62 5.20 21.04
CA LEU A 232 1.29 3.82 21.35
C LEU A 232 1.66 2.86 20.22
N ILE A 233 1.48 3.28 18.96
CA ILE A 233 1.72 2.41 17.82
C ILE A 233 3.17 2.37 17.32
N ILE A 234 4.13 3.10 17.93
CA ILE A 234 5.51 3.25 17.42
C ILE A 234 6.17 1.92 17.01
N GLY A 235 5.91 0.84 17.75
CA GLY A 235 6.48 -0.49 17.52
C GLY A 235 5.87 -1.27 16.35
N ALA A 236 4.64 -0.97 15.93
CA ALA A 236 3.90 -1.83 15.00
C ALA A 236 4.42 -1.79 13.55
N ASP A 237 4.40 -2.95 12.91
CA ASP A 237 4.75 -3.16 11.51
C ASP A 237 3.54 -2.92 10.60
N LEU A 238 2.37 -3.40 11.03
CA LEU A 238 1.07 -3.20 10.38
C LEU A 238 0.17 -2.35 11.27
N LEU A 239 -0.52 -1.37 10.67
CA LEU A 239 -1.65 -0.68 11.28
C LEU A 239 -2.91 -1.04 10.50
N VAL A 240 -3.90 -1.60 11.17
CA VAL A 240 -5.09 -2.18 10.54
C VAL A 240 -6.35 -1.49 11.05
N GLY A 241 -7.31 -1.25 10.16
CA GLY A 241 -8.62 -0.70 10.55
C GLY A 241 -9.71 -1.20 9.61
N TYR A 242 -10.96 -0.84 9.89
CA TYR A 242 -12.10 -1.18 9.05
C TYR A 242 -12.72 0.08 8.45
N ASN A 243 -12.63 0.25 7.13
CA ASN A 243 -12.97 1.49 6.43
C ASN A 243 -12.12 2.71 6.88
N SER A 244 -10.99 2.43 7.55
CA SER A 244 -10.06 3.43 8.07
C SER A 244 -9.38 4.31 7.02
N THR A 245 -9.34 3.85 5.76
CA THR A 245 -8.83 4.64 4.63
C THR A 245 -9.74 5.81 4.29
N LEU A 246 -11.06 5.61 4.41
CA LEU A 246 -12.07 6.56 3.94
C LEU A 246 -12.68 7.37 5.08
N PHE A 247 -12.56 6.92 6.33
CA PHE A 247 -13.11 7.60 7.49
C PHE A 247 -12.04 7.93 8.56
N ASP A 248 -11.55 6.93 9.29
CA ASP A 248 -10.79 7.13 10.53
C ASP A 248 -9.53 7.97 10.35
N ILE A 249 -8.66 7.58 9.41
CA ILE A 249 -7.40 8.27 9.18
C ILE A 249 -7.64 9.67 8.58
N PRO A 250 -8.49 9.86 7.55
CA PRO A 250 -8.87 11.20 7.10
C PRO A 250 -9.41 12.09 8.23
N TYR A 251 -10.33 11.58 9.05
CA TYR A 251 -10.95 12.34 10.14
C TYR A 251 -9.92 12.74 11.19
N LEU A 252 -9.11 11.80 11.69
CA LEU A 252 -8.00 12.08 12.62
C LEU A 252 -7.01 13.08 12.03
N THR A 253 -6.70 12.97 10.73
CA THR A 253 -5.76 13.87 10.06
C THR A 253 -6.28 15.29 10.02
N ASP A 254 -7.52 15.52 9.60
CA ASP A 254 -8.05 16.87 9.48
C ASP A 254 -8.47 17.45 10.84
N ARG A 255 -8.98 16.61 11.75
CA ARG A 255 -9.25 17.01 13.14
C ARG A 255 -7.98 17.40 13.88
N SER A 256 -6.89 16.66 13.71
CA SER A 256 -5.60 17.00 14.33
C SER A 256 -5.09 18.37 13.88
N LYS A 257 -5.29 18.75 12.61
CA LYS A 257 -4.97 20.10 12.12
C LYS A 257 -5.86 21.16 12.77
N ALA A 258 -7.17 20.90 12.88
CA ALA A 258 -8.15 21.83 13.45
C ALA A 258 -7.85 22.16 14.93
N ILE A 259 -7.35 21.19 15.70
CA ILE A 259 -7.07 21.35 17.14
C ILE A 259 -5.57 21.53 17.47
N GLY A 260 -4.70 21.57 16.46
CA GLY A 260 -3.25 21.69 16.64
C GLY A 260 -2.59 20.50 17.35
N ALA A 261 -3.07 19.28 17.09
CA ALA A 261 -2.49 18.02 17.59
C ALA A 261 -1.46 17.43 16.60
N HIS A 262 -0.44 16.76 17.14
CA HIS A 262 0.53 16.04 16.31
C HIS A 262 0.07 14.61 16.01
N PHE A 263 -0.44 14.39 14.79
CA PHE A 263 -0.85 13.06 14.33
C PHE A 263 0.19 12.44 13.38
N TYR A 264 1.04 11.57 13.94
CA TYR A 264 2.16 10.96 13.21
C TYR A 264 2.10 9.44 13.26
N LEU A 265 1.64 8.82 12.16
CA LEU A 265 1.55 7.37 12.02
C LEU A 265 2.79 6.73 11.38
N GLY A 266 3.61 7.53 10.67
CA GLY A 266 4.86 7.07 10.09
C GLY A 266 5.96 6.91 11.15
N ARG A 267 6.81 5.88 11.02
CA ARG A 267 7.93 5.62 11.95
C ARG A 267 8.94 6.77 12.02
N ASP A 268 9.03 7.58 10.96
CA ASP A 268 9.88 8.77 10.93
C ASP A 268 9.17 10.02 11.48
N LYS A 269 8.14 9.85 12.33
CA LYS A 269 7.28 10.91 12.85
C LYS A 269 6.69 11.80 11.75
N LYS A 270 6.23 11.16 10.66
CA LYS A 270 5.57 11.85 9.54
C LYS A 270 4.07 11.57 9.56
N PRO A 271 3.24 12.53 9.11
CA PRO A 271 1.81 12.32 8.98
C PRO A 271 1.50 11.27 7.90
N PRO A 272 0.31 10.63 7.97
CA PRO A 272 -0.17 9.79 6.89
C PRO A 272 -0.30 10.57 5.59
N LYS A 273 -0.09 9.90 4.45
CA LYS A 273 -0.31 10.47 3.12
C LYS A 273 -1.37 9.70 2.37
N VAL A 274 -2.34 10.40 1.82
CA VAL A 274 -3.32 9.81 0.91
C VAL A 274 -2.65 9.58 -0.45
N GLN A 275 -2.74 8.36 -0.97
CA GLN A 275 -2.28 8.00 -2.31
C GLN A 275 -3.46 7.48 -3.11
N LYS A 276 -3.73 8.10 -4.27
CA LYS A 276 -4.73 7.61 -5.22
C LYS A 276 -4.09 6.60 -6.18
N ARG A 277 -4.77 5.48 -6.42
CA ARG A 277 -4.48 4.49 -7.44
C ARG A 277 -5.73 4.27 -8.28
N GLY A 278 -5.86 5.03 -9.36
CA GLY A 278 -7.12 5.14 -10.10
C GLY A 278 -8.24 5.62 -9.18
N ASN A 279 -9.33 4.87 -9.10
CA ASN A 279 -10.48 5.15 -8.23
C ASN A 279 -10.33 4.62 -6.80
N ARG A 280 -9.22 3.94 -6.48
CA ARG A 280 -8.95 3.44 -5.14
C ARG A 280 -8.03 4.40 -4.39
N THR A 281 -8.26 4.48 -3.09
CA THR A 281 -7.45 5.27 -2.17
C THR A 281 -6.67 4.31 -1.27
N LYS A 282 -5.44 4.68 -0.95
CA LYS A 282 -4.58 3.99 0.01
C LYS A 282 -4.00 5.02 0.97
N ILE A 283 -3.85 4.66 2.24
CA ILE A 283 -3.03 5.45 3.17
C ILE A 283 -1.59 4.93 3.13
N ARG A 284 -0.67 5.85 2.89
CA ARG A 284 0.76 5.60 2.91
C ARG A 284 1.36 6.08 4.22
N LEU A 285 2.03 5.17 4.94
CA LEU A 285 2.76 5.44 6.17
C LEU A 285 4.27 5.22 5.95
N THR A 286 5.11 6.12 6.43
CA THR A 286 6.56 5.95 6.23
C THR A 286 7.12 4.87 7.16
N GLY A 287 7.63 3.77 6.61
CA GLY A 287 8.27 2.69 7.39
C GLY A 287 7.31 1.75 8.13
N ARG A 288 6.02 1.83 7.81
CA ARG A 288 4.94 0.98 8.33
C ARG A 288 3.97 0.74 7.18
N VAL A 289 3.25 -0.37 7.21
CA VAL A 289 2.18 -0.64 6.25
C VAL A 289 0.83 -0.40 6.92
N HIS A 290 -0.07 0.29 6.23
CA HIS A 290 -1.48 0.38 6.60
C HIS A 290 -2.28 -0.61 5.75
N ILE A 291 -3.22 -1.31 6.38
CA ILE A 291 -4.16 -2.21 5.72
C ILE A 291 -5.57 -1.85 6.18
N ASP A 292 -6.48 -1.73 5.21
CA ASP A 292 -7.90 -1.57 5.47
C ASP A 292 -8.61 -2.89 5.18
N VAL A 293 -9.30 -3.44 6.17
CA VAL A 293 -9.99 -4.72 6.07
C VAL A 293 -11.20 -4.63 5.14
N TYR A 294 -11.86 -3.47 5.07
CA TYR A 294 -13.07 -3.30 4.28
C TYR A 294 -12.90 -3.65 2.78
N PRO A 295 -11.91 -3.10 2.04
CA PRO A 295 -11.71 -3.46 0.64
C PRO A 295 -11.35 -4.93 0.44
N ILE A 296 -10.63 -5.56 1.38
CA ILE A 296 -10.29 -6.99 1.32
C ILE A 296 -11.57 -7.82 1.38
N LEU A 297 -12.45 -7.55 2.35
CA LEU A 297 -13.71 -8.30 2.47
C LEU A 297 -14.62 -8.10 1.26
N ARG A 298 -14.64 -6.88 0.68
CA ARG A 298 -15.36 -6.65 -0.57
C ARG A 298 -14.80 -7.49 -1.71
N PHE A 299 -13.48 -7.57 -1.83
CA PHE A 299 -12.83 -8.40 -2.84
C PHE A 299 -13.13 -9.89 -2.63
N LEU A 300 -12.88 -10.42 -1.41
CA LEU A 300 -13.16 -11.81 -1.06
C LEU A 300 -14.63 -12.18 -1.27
N SER A 301 -15.56 -11.25 -1.01
CA SER A 301 -16.97 -11.49 -1.29
C SER A 301 -17.31 -11.46 -2.78
N THR A 302 -16.65 -10.59 -3.56
CA THR A 302 -16.82 -10.52 -5.02
C THR A 302 -16.38 -11.82 -5.70
N ILE A 303 -15.32 -12.46 -5.20
CA ILE A 303 -14.83 -13.74 -5.73
C ILE A 303 -15.50 -14.97 -5.07
N GLY A 304 -16.49 -14.76 -4.18
CA GLY A 304 -17.23 -15.84 -3.53
C GLY A 304 -16.50 -16.56 -2.39
N ALA A 305 -15.32 -16.08 -1.96
CA ALA A 305 -14.55 -16.65 -0.85
C ALA A 305 -15.19 -16.37 0.52
N VAL A 306 -15.94 -15.26 0.66
CA VAL A 306 -16.70 -14.92 1.87
C VAL A 306 -18.10 -14.46 1.49
N LYS A 307 -19.12 -14.94 2.18
CA LYS A 307 -20.51 -14.48 1.97
C LYS A 307 -20.86 -13.44 3.03
N LEU A 308 -21.03 -12.19 2.62
CA LEU A 308 -21.49 -11.10 3.48
C LEU A 308 -22.77 -10.50 2.92
N SER A 309 -23.84 -10.45 3.72
CA SER A 309 -25.08 -9.78 3.31
C SER A 309 -24.91 -8.25 3.32
N ARG A 310 -24.09 -7.75 4.25
CA ARG A 310 -23.72 -6.35 4.46
C ARG A 310 -22.23 -6.24 4.77
N TYR A 311 -21.62 -5.13 4.41
CA TYR A 311 -20.19 -4.89 4.69
C TYR A 311 -20.02 -4.03 5.94
N THR A 312 -20.73 -4.37 7.01
CA THR A 312 -20.51 -3.77 8.34
C THR A 312 -19.51 -4.63 9.11
N LEU A 313 -18.81 -4.02 10.08
CA LEU A 313 -17.90 -4.76 10.95
C LEU A 313 -18.61 -5.87 11.73
N GLU A 314 -19.82 -5.61 12.22
CA GLU A 314 -20.67 -6.60 12.89
C GLU A 314 -20.95 -7.82 12.02
N GLU A 315 -21.43 -7.60 10.79
CA GLU A 315 -21.74 -8.68 9.86
C GLU A 315 -20.49 -9.48 9.52
N ALA A 316 -19.39 -8.79 9.23
CA ALA A 316 -18.11 -9.43 8.96
C ALA A 316 -17.61 -10.26 10.14
N TYR A 317 -17.73 -9.75 11.37
CA TYR A 317 -17.32 -10.46 12.58
C TYR A 317 -18.16 -11.73 12.77
N ARG A 318 -19.48 -11.64 12.61
CA ARG A 318 -20.39 -12.78 12.73
C ARG A 318 -20.10 -13.86 11.71
N GLU A 319 -19.99 -13.51 10.43
CA GLU A 319 -19.83 -14.49 9.35
C GLU A 319 -18.42 -15.10 9.29
N ILE A 320 -17.37 -14.34 9.65
CA ILE A 320 -15.98 -14.81 9.53
C ILE A 320 -15.47 -15.47 10.82
N ILE A 321 -15.86 -14.93 11.99
CA ILE A 321 -15.40 -15.42 13.29
C ILE A 321 -16.44 -16.35 13.95
N GLY A 322 -17.73 -16.22 13.61
CA GLY A 322 -18.80 -17.01 14.24
C GLY A 322 -19.24 -16.45 15.59
N SER A 323 -18.85 -15.22 15.92
CA SER A 323 -19.11 -14.56 17.20
C SER A 323 -19.95 -13.30 17.03
N GLN A 324 -20.66 -12.91 18.09
CA GLN A 324 -21.38 -11.65 18.15
C GLN A 324 -20.61 -10.65 19.02
N LYS A 325 -20.70 -9.37 18.69
CA LYS A 325 -20.14 -8.28 19.48
C LYS A 325 -21.24 -7.37 20.01
N LEU A 326 -20.92 -6.55 21.01
CA LEU A 326 -21.82 -5.51 21.48
C LEU A 326 -22.18 -4.55 20.34
N MET A 327 -23.46 -4.15 20.30
CA MET A 327 -23.99 -3.25 19.27
C MET A 327 -24.50 -1.95 19.88
N VAL A 328 -24.01 -0.85 19.32
CA VAL A 328 -24.48 0.51 19.60
C VAL A 328 -25.02 1.10 18.30
N LYS A 329 -26.18 1.75 18.38
CA LYS A 329 -26.74 2.47 17.24
C LYS A 329 -25.86 3.70 16.97
N ARG A 330 -25.39 3.87 15.74
CA ARG A 330 -24.53 5.01 15.35
C ARG A 330 -25.07 6.37 15.79
N LEU A 331 -26.39 6.59 15.69
CA LEU A 331 -27.02 7.86 16.08
C LEU A 331 -27.13 8.07 17.60
N ALA A 332 -26.90 7.03 18.40
CA ALA A 332 -26.93 7.11 19.87
C ALA A 332 -25.56 7.42 20.48
N ILE A 333 -24.47 7.36 19.70
CA ILE A 333 -23.09 7.50 20.20
C ILE A 333 -22.90 8.83 20.96
N HIS A 334 -23.34 9.95 20.38
CA HIS A 334 -23.22 11.25 21.04
C HIS A 334 -23.99 11.31 22.37
N ALA A 335 -25.19 10.71 22.42
CA ALA A 335 -26.04 10.72 23.61
C ALA A 335 -25.44 9.82 24.71
N MET A 336 -24.94 8.64 24.34
CA MET A 336 -24.24 7.75 25.26
C MET A 336 -22.93 8.36 25.79
N TRP A 337 -22.29 9.22 25.02
CA TRP A 337 -21.08 9.93 25.45
C TRP A 337 -21.36 11.01 26.51
N ASP A 338 -22.55 11.64 26.45
CA ASP A 338 -22.97 12.65 27.42
C ASP A 338 -23.60 12.04 28.69
N ASP A 339 -23.97 10.76 28.65
CA ASP A 339 -24.51 10.02 29.78
C ASP A 339 -23.42 9.24 30.53
N ASP A 340 -23.13 9.65 31.77
CA ASP A 340 -22.19 9.00 32.70
C ASP A 340 -22.46 7.49 32.88
N GLY A 341 -23.74 7.08 32.86
CA GLY A 341 -24.15 5.69 33.00
C GLY A 341 -23.87 4.82 31.77
N GLU A 342 -23.88 5.41 30.57
CA GLU A 342 -23.68 4.68 29.30
C GLU A 342 -22.23 4.77 28.78
N ARG A 343 -21.43 5.73 29.23
CA ARG A 343 -20.01 5.90 28.80
C ARG A 343 -19.17 4.63 28.95
N ALA A 344 -19.36 3.87 30.03
CA ALA A 344 -18.65 2.61 30.25
C ALA A 344 -19.00 1.53 29.21
N LYS A 345 -20.26 1.49 28.76
CA LYS A 345 -20.74 0.58 27.72
C LYS A 345 -20.25 1.01 26.34
N LEU A 346 -20.21 2.32 26.07
CA LEU A 346 -19.63 2.87 24.84
C LEU A 346 -18.11 2.55 24.75
N ALA A 347 -17.40 2.64 25.86
CA ALA A 347 -15.98 2.25 25.95
C ALA A 347 -15.76 0.77 25.64
N GLU A 348 -16.62 -0.12 26.15
CA GLU A 348 -16.58 -1.55 25.83
C GLU A 348 -16.85 -1.80 24.33
N TYR A 349 -17.87 -1.15 23.78
CA TYR A 349 -18.22 -1.21 22.36
C TYR A 349 -17.02 -0.82 21.47
N SER A 350 -16.40 0.34 21.73
CA SER A 350 -15.25 0.81 20.96
C SER A 350 -14.04 -0.14 21.08
N ARG A 351 -13.76 -0.67 22.28
CA ARG A 351 -12.70 -1.68 22.48
C ARG A 351 -12.96 -2.95 21.65
N MET A 352 -14.21 -3.44 21.66
CA MET A 352 -14.59 -4.62 20.90
C MET A 352 -14.43 -4.40 19.39
N ASP A 353 -14.64 -3.19 18.86
CA ASP A 353 -14.48 -2.91 17.44
C ASP A 353 -13.03 -3.09 16.98
N SER A 354 -12.06 -2.50 17.67
CA SER A 354 -10.64 -2.75 17.35
C SER A 354 -10.26 -4.23 17.49
N THR A 355 -10.78 -4.94 18.49
CA THR A 355 -10.53 -6.38 18.69
C THR A 355 -11.10 -7.21 17.55
N ALA A 356 -12.34 -6.93 17.14
CA ALA A 356 -13.01 -7.59 16.03
C ALA A 356 -12.25 -7.39 14.71
N VAL A 357 -11.76 -6.18 14.45
CA VAL A 357 -10.92 -5.90 13.28
C VAL A 357 -9.66 -6.75 13.27
N LEU A 358 -8.98 -6.90 14.42
CA LEU A 358 -7.77 -7.71 14.51
C LEU A 358 -8.06 -9.20 14.28
N GLU A 359 -9.12 -9.73 14.88
CA GLU A 359 -9.51 -11.14 14.72
C GLU A 359 -9.89 -11.47 13.27
N ILE A 360 -10.69 -10.60 12.62
CA ILE A 360 -11.02 -10.74 11.20
C ILE A 360 -9.74 -10.70 10.36
N PHE A 361 -8.88 -9.71 10.61
CA PHE A 361 -7.64 -9.56 9.86
C PHE A 361 -6.73 -10.79 10.00
N ARG A 362 -6.56 -11.33 11.21
CA ARG A 362 -5.81 -12.58 11.44
C ARG A 362 -6.35 -13.75 10.63
N LYS A 363 -7.69 -13.87 10.51
CA LYS A 363 -8.33 -14.95 9.75
C LYS A 363 -8.08 -14.85 8.25
N ILE A 364 -8.05 -13.64 7.69
CA ILE A 364 -7.91 -13.41 6.23
C ILE A 364 -6.46 -13.18 5.78
N LEU A 365 -5.56 -12.77 6.69
CA LEU A 365 -4.17 -12.45 6.38
C LEU A 365 -3.42 -13.57 5.64
N PRO A 366 -3.57 -14.87 5.95
CA PRO A 366 -2.90 -15.93 5.20
C PRO A 366 -3.22 -15.90 3.69
N ILE A 367 -4.48 -15.65 3.33
CA ILE A 367 -4.90 -15.55 1.93
C ILE A 367 -4.26 -14.32 1.26
N GLU A 368 -4.25 -13.18 1.96
CA GLU A 368 -3.64 -11.95 1.45
C GLU A 368 -2.11 -12.05 1.29
N ILE A 369 -1.44 -12.79 2.17
CA ILE A 369 -0.01 -13.11 2.04
C ILE A 369 0.24 -13.88 0.74
N GLU A 370 -0.56 -14.91 0.47
CA GLU A 370 -0.38 -15.72 -0.73
C GLU A 370 -0.75 -14.98 -2.01
N ILE A 371 -1.81 -14.16 -2.01
CA ILE A 371 -2.11 -13.25 -3.14
C ILE A 371 -0.94 -12.30 -3.41
N SER A 372 -0.35 -11.73 -2.36
CA SER A 372 0.81 -10.83 -2.47
C SER A 372 2.03 -11.55 -3.08
N ARG A 373 2.30 -12.79 -2.65
CA ARG A 373 3.42 -13.61 -3.13
C ARG A 373 3.22 -14.07 -4.58
N VAL A 374 2.06 -14.61 -4.92
CA VAL A 374 1.73 -15.09 -6.29
C VAL A 374 1.82 -13.95 -7.29
N THR A 375 1.23 -12.79 -6.96
CA THR A 375 1.25 -11.62 -7.85
C THR A 375 2.53 -10.78 -7.76
N LYS A 376 3.50 -11.22 -6.94
CA LYS A 376 4.74 -10.49 -6.58
C LYS A 376 4.47 -9.00 -6.28
N THR A 377 3.39 -8.69 -5.57
CA THR A 377 2.91 -7.32 -5.30
C THR A 377 2.86 -7.05 -3.80
N PRO A 378 3.33 -5.89 -3.29
CA PRO A 378 3.29 -5.60 -1.85
C PRO A 378 1.89 -5.77 -1.24
N LEU A 379 1.82 -6.27 -0.01
CA LEU A 379 0.57 -6.61 0.68
C LEU A 379 -0.49 -5.50 0.59
N SER A 380 -0.08 -4.25 0.81
CA SER A 380 -0.98 -3.10 0.83
C SER A 380 -1.41 -2.57 -0.54
N ASP A 381 -0.78 -3.04 -1.61
CA ASP A 381 -1.25 -2.83 -2.98
C ASP A 381 -2.16 -3.99 -3.41
N ALA A 382 -1.81 -5.23 -3.05
CA ALA A 382 -2.63 -6.41 -3.30
C ALA A 382 -4.03 -6.29 -2.65
N SER A 383 -4.08 -5.84 -1.40
CA SER A 383 -5.31 -5.71 -0.59
C SER A 383 -6.37 -4.73 -1.12
N ILE A 384 -6.02 -3.92 -2.13
CA ILE A 384 -6.93 -2.96 -2.77
C ILE A 384 -7.08 -3.19 -4.27
N SER A 385 -6.44 -4.24 -4.81
CA SER A 385 -6.43 -4.56 -6.23
C SER A 385 -7.67 -5.36 -6.63
N LEU A 386 -8.12 -5.19 -7.87
CA LEU A 386 -9.18 -6.01 -8.45
C LEU A 386 -8.60 -7.33 -8.98
N ALA A 387 -9.45 -8.36 -9.14
CA ALA A 387 -9.04 -9.66 -9.71
C ALA A 387 -8.28 -9.51 -11.04
N GLY A 388 -8.80 -8.70 -11.97
CA GLY A 388 -8.14 -8.45 -13.25
C GLY A 388 -6.76 -7.79 -13.11
N GLN A 389 -6.57 -6.91 -12.12
CA GLN A 389 -5.27 -6.30 -11.86
C GLN A 389 -4.28 -7.30 -11.26
N LEU A 390 -4.75 -8.17 -10.35
CA LEU A 390 -3.92 -9.24 -9.76
C LEU A 390 -3.43 -10.21 -10.85
N VAL A 391 -4.32 -10.63 -11.76
CA VAL A 391 -3.97 -11.45 -12.94
C VAL A 391 -3.00 -10.71 -13.86
N GLU A 392 -3.23 -9.42 -14.14
CA GLU A 392 -2.31 -8.61 -14.95
C GLU A 392 -0.91 -8.59 -14.32
N PHE A 393 -0.81 -8.45 -12.99
CA PHE A 393 0.48 -8.47 -12.29
C PHE A 393 1.18 -9.82 -12.40
N GLU A 394 0.45 -10.93 -12.27
CA GLU A 394 0.97 -12.28 -12.48
C GLU A 394 1.50 -12.46 -13.92
N LEU A 395 0.73 -12.04 -14.93
CA LEU A 395 1.13 -12.10 -16.33
C LEU A 395 2.36 -11.22 -16.63
N MET A 396 2.48 -10.05 -15.99
CA MET A 396 3.68 -9.21 -16.11
C MET A 396 4.93 -9.91 -15.58
N ASN A 397 4.81 -10.63 -14.45
CA ASN A 397 5.93 -11.41 -13.90
C ASN A 397 6.31 -12.56 -14.84
N ALA A 398 5.32 -13.32 -15.34
CA ALA A 398 5.54 -14.42 -16.26
C ALA A 398 6.14 -13.95 -17.62
N SER A 399 5.76 -12.76 -18.08
CA SER A 399 6.29 -12.18 -19.33
C SER A 399 7.80 -11.95 -19.26
N GLN A 400 8.32 -11.55 -18.10
CA GLN A 400 9.75 -11.38 -17.89
C GLN A 400 10.49 -12.72 -17.97
N GLU A 401 9.97 -13.75 -17.30
CA GLU A 401 10.53 -15.12 -17.30
C GLU A 401 10.52 -15.73 -18.72
N ALA A 402 9.48 -15.44 -19.51
CA ALA A 402 9.34 -15.90 -20.89
C ALA A 402 10.03 -15.02 -21.95
N ASN A 403 10.69 -13.93 -21.54
CA ASN A 403 11.27 -12.92 -22.45
C ASN A 403 10.26 -12.33 -23.47
N VAL A 404 9.00 -12.18 -23.06
CA VAL A 404 7.88 -11.66 -23.86
C VAL A 404 7.61 -10.19 -23.49
N ILE A 405 7.28 -9.36 -24.49
CA ILE A 405 6.82 -7.98 -24.27
C ILE A 405 5.40 -7.98 -23.73
N ILE A 406 5.17 -7.23 -22.65
CA ILE A 406 3.82 -6.98 -22.14
C ILE A 406 3.09 -6.04 -23.12
N PRO A 407 1.93 -6.45 -23.67
CA PRO A 407 1.14 -5.61 -24.59
C PRO A 407 0.69 -4.30 -23.93
N ASN A 408 0.39 -3.30 -24.76
CA ASN A 408 -0.15 -2.03 -24.27
C ASN A 408 -1.59 -2.19 -23.77
N ILE A 409 -1.92 -1.42 -22.74
CA ILE A 409 -3.30 -1.21 -22.30
C ILE A 409 -4.10 -0.64 -23.48
N PRO A 410 -5.33 -1.13 -23.75
CA PRO A 410 -6.11 -0.70 -24.89
C PRO A 410 -6.38 0.82 -24.89
N SER A 411 -6.50 1.38 -26.09
CA SER A 411 -6.94 2.77 -26.28
C SER A 411 -8.40 2.94 -25.86
N ALA A 412 -8.85 4.19 -25.66
CA ALA A 412 -10.25 4.45 -25.35
C ALA A 412 -11.19 3.97 -26.47
N GLU A 413 -10.74 4.04 -27.71
CA GLU A 413 -11.47 3.54 -28.89
C GLU A 413 -11.59 2.02 -28.86
N GLU A 414 -10.49 1.31 -28.60
CA GLU A 414 -10.50 -0.16 -28.47
C GLU A 414 -11.37 -0.62 -27.30
N VAL A 415 -11.36 0.10 -26.17
CA VAL A 415 -12.25 -0.17 -25.03
C VAL A 415 -13.72 0.01 -25.46
N ALA A 416 -14.05 1.08 -26.18
CA ALA A 416 -15.39 1.34 -26.67
C ALA A 416 -15.86 0.29 -27.70
N GLU A 417 -14.96 -0.19 -28.56
CA GLU A 417 -15.22 -1.28 -29.50
C GLU A 417 -15.48 -2.61 -28.79
N ARG A 418 -14.63 -2.99 -27.83
CA ARG A 418 -14.82 -4.21 -27.01
C ARG A 418 -16.12 -4.17 -26.22
N THR A 419 -16.50 -3.00 -25.72
CA THR A 419 -17.75 -2.82 -24.96
C THR A 419 -18.98 -2.95 -25.85
N ARG A 420 -18.91 -2.48 -27.11
CA ARG A 420 -19.99 -2.61 -28.11
C ARG A 420 -20.15 -4.04 -28.62
N ASN A 421 -19.10 -4.84 -28.58
CA ASN A 421 -19.09 -6.23 -29.04
C ASN A 421 -18.75 -7.19 -27.86
N PRO A 422 -19.61 -7.28 -26.84
CA PRO A 422 -19.35 -8.18 -25.72
C PRO A 422 -19.33 -9.62 -26.21
N ILE A 423 -18.31 -10.38 -25.80
CA ILE A 423 -18.30 -11.84 -26.03
C ILE A 423 -19.47 -12.42 -25.22
N GLN A 424 -20.44 -13.06 -25.90
CA GLN A 424 -21.50 -13.80 -25.22
C GLN A 424 -20.87 -14.90 -24.36
N GLY A 425 -21.10 -14.84 -23.06
CA GLY A 425 -20.68 -15.88 -22.13
C GLY A 425 -21.49 -17.16 -22.30
N ALA A 426 -21.09 -18.21 -21.58
CA ALA A 426 -21.85 -19.46 -21.51
C ALA A 426 -23.24 -19.22 -20.88
N TYR A 427 -24.24 -19.97 -21.34
CA TYR A 427 -25.58 -20.00 -20.75
C TYR A 427 -25.50 -20.34 -19.26
N VAL A 428 -26.23 -19.60 -18.43
CA VAL A 428 -26.54 -19.94 -17.03
C VAL A 428 -27.81 -20.77 -17.00
#